data_AF-A0A1G0CKR6-F1
#
_entry.id   AF-A0A1G0CKR6-F1
#
_cell.length_a   1.000
_cell.length_b   1.000
_cell.length_c   1.000
_cell.angle_alpha   90.00
_cell.angle_beta   90.00
_cell.angle_gamma   90.00
#
_symmetry.space_group_name_H-M   'P 1'
#
loop_
_entity.id
_entity.type
_entity.pdbx_description
1 polymer ?
#
loop_
_entity_poly.entity_id
_entity_poly.type
_entity_poly.pdbx_seq_one_letter_code
_entity_poly.pdbx_strand_id
1 'polypeptide(L)'
;MTSWSQHSIDWKELLDNGTTAKLDLFLDSIDLGERGRTLDYYNRTLTPSFNERIIYIEDTYGYDSMRSSWYFDTYQISIIQSEDSIVFAKVDTLSSIFESEVIEGIPVFQFESNRLMKKVNKEFKQTYQVALNRDELFNTSIQFGLKCGRYSLPIPTGEYAKISDYVEKKQINKLRNYLTSTCLEKQLFGIQGFYDLKTDENYTIRQTDQALIDFILSKSGVAIYCSGCGIVRMELVKFKEKFGF
;
A
#
# COMPACT_ATOMS: atom_id res chain seq x y z
N MET A 1 -36.01 -4.99 1.16
CA MET A 1 -34.94 -4.36 0.40
C MET A 1 -34.07 -5.48 -0.12
N THR A 2 -33.98 -5.64 -1.43
CA THR A 2 -33.05 -6.58 -2.07
C THR A 2 -31.64 -6.03 -1.89
N SER A 3 -30.76 -6.82 -1.29
CA SER A 3 -29.32 -6.56 -1.18
C SER A 3 -28.71 -6.22 -2.54
N TRP A 4 -27.75 -5.29 -2.57
CA TRP A 4 -27.00 -4.88 -3.76
C TRP A 4 -26.25 -6.05 -4.43
N SER A 5 -25.97 -7.13 -3.68
CA SER A 5 -25.35 -8.36 -4.20
C SER A 5 -26.11 -9.05 -5.35
N GLN A 6 -27.32 -8.60 -5.69
CA GLN A 6 -28.03 -9.05 -6.90
C GLN A 6 -27.68 -8.24 -8.17
N HIS A 7 -27.08 -7.06 -8.04
CA HIS A 7 -26.61 -6.24 -9.14
C HIS A 7 -25.10 -6.39 -9.31
N SER A 8 -24.67 -7.04 -10.41
CA SER A 8 -23.26 -7.13 -10.76
C SER A 8 -22.69 -5.74 -11.03
N ILE A 9 -21.68 -5.31 -10.27
CA ILE A 9 -20.92 -4.08 -10.56
C ILE A 9 -20.29 -4.24 -11.95
N ASP A 10 -20.56 -3.30 -12.85
CA ASP A 10 -19.87 -3.24 -14.15
C ASP A 10 -18.48 -2.62 -13.97
N TRP A 11 -17.56 -3.46 -13.48
CA TRP A 11 -16.16 -3.07 -13.26
C TRP A 11 -15.49 -2.53 -14.52
N LYS A 12 -15.93 -3.00 -15.70
CA LYS A 12 -15.37 -2.54 -16.97
C LYS A 12 -15.80 -1.10 -17.25
N GLU A 13 -17.08 -0.80 -17.13
CA GLU A 13 -17.58 0.56 -17.31
C GLU A 13 -16.96 1.55 -16.30
N LEU A 14 -16.73 1.07 -15.08
CA LEU A 14 -16.14 1.87 -14.00
C LEU A 14 -14.63 2.10 -14.15
N LEU A 15 -13.86 1.08 -14.57
CA LEU A 15 -12.39 1.09 -14.45
C LEU A 15 -11.62 1.09 -15.79
N ASP A 16 -12.15 0.47 -16.87
CA ASP A 16 -11.47 0.38 -18.19
C ASP A 16 -11.45 1.74 -18.91
N ASN A 17 -12.57 2.47 -18.81
CA ASN A 17 -12.76 3.81 -19.39
C ASN A 17 -12.98 4.89 -18.32
N GLY A 18 -12.68 4.56 -17.06
CA GLY A 18 -12.95 5.41 -15.91
C GLY A 18 -11.90 6.49 -15.68
N THR A 19 -12.37 7.63 -15.19
CA THR A 19 -11.51 8.61 -14.50
C THR A 19 -11.47 8.28 -13.01
N THR A 20 -10.45 8.77 -12.32
CA THR A 20 -10.39 8.79 -10.85
C THR A 20 -11.66 9.40 -10.25
N ALA A 21 -12.12 10.53 -10.80
CA ALA A 21 -13.36 11.19 -10.39
C ALA A 21 -14.60 10.31 -10.56
N LYS A 22 -14.70 9.52 -11.64
CA LYS A 22 -15.82 8.57 -11.83
C LYS A 22 -15.81 7.49 -10.76
N LEU A 23 -14.63 6.98 -10.41
CA LEU A 23 -14.48 6.01 -9.33
C LEU A 23 -14.87 6.61 -7.98
N ASP A 24 -14.37 7.80 -7.63
CA ASP A 24 -14.69 8.43 -6.35
C ASP A 24 -16.19 8.72 -6.22
N LEU A 25 -16.84 9.23 -7.29
CA LEU A 25 -18.30 9.40 -7.31
C LEU A 25 -19.06 8.07 -7.12
N PHE A 26 -18.57 6.98 -7.70
CA PHE A 26 -19.15 5.66 -7.47
C PHE A 26 -19.00 5.23 -6.01
N LEU A 27 -17.80 5.38 -5.42
CA LEU A 27 -17.54 5.00 -4.02
C LEU A 27 -18.35 5.83 -3.02
N ASP A 28 -18.64 7.09 -3.35
CA ASP A 28 -19.46 7.98 -2.53
C ASP A 28 -20.97 7.69 -2.65
N SER A 29 -21.40 7.10 -3.76
CA SER A 29 -22.82 6.87 -4.07
C SER A 29 -23.29 5.43 -3.91
N ILE A 30 -22.38 4.47 -3.76
CA ILE A 30 -22.71 3.07 -3.62
C ILE A 30 -23.47 2.80 -2.31
N ASP A 31 -24.59 2.07 -2.43
CA ASP A 31 -25.36 1.56 -1.29
C ASP A 31 -24.89 0.14 -0.99
N LEU A 32 -24.25 -0.07 0.16
CA LEU A 32 -23.65 -1.35 0.56
C LEU A 32 -24.51 -2.12 1.59
N GLY A 33 -25.77 -1.70 1.75
CA GLY A 33 -26.66 -2.22 2.79
C GLY A 33 -26.32 -1.69 4.19
N GLU A 34 -27.03 -2.20 5.19
CA GLU A 34 -27.01 -1.65 6.56
C GLU A 34 -25.63 -1.69 7.24
N ARG A 35 -24.80 -2.68 6.88
CA ARG A 35 -23.48 -2.89 7.49
C ARG A 35 -22.32 -2.91 6.50
N GLY A 36 -22.60 -2.67 5.21
CA GLY A 36 -21.54 -2.56 4.24
C GLY A 36 -20.74 -1.27 4.39
N ARG A 37 -19.51 -1.27 3.90
CA ARG A 37 -18.61 -0.13 4.00
C ARG A 37 -17.60 -0.10 2.87
N THR A 38 -17.20 1.12 2.52
CA THR A 38 -16.01 1.37 1.71
C THR A 38 -14.86 1.73 2.65
N LEU A 39 -13.72 1.08 2.47
CA LEU A 39 -12.47 1.40 3.16
C LEU A 39 -11.40 1.73 2.13
N ASP A 40 -11.13 3.02 1.95
CA ASP A 40 -9.92 3.47 1.24
C ASP A 40 -8.72 3.15 2.13
N TYR A 41 -8.07 2.02 1.86
CA TYR A 41 -7.07 1.44 2.74
C TYR A 41 -5.80 2.29 2.74
N TYR A 42 -5.31 2.63 1.55
CA TYR A 42 -4.34 3.69 1.34
C TYR A 42 -4.42 4.23 -0.08
N ASN A 43 -3.98 5.48 -0.23
CA ASN A 43 -3.66 6.14 -1.49
C ASN A 43 -2.31 6.85 -1.29
N ARG A 44 -1.26 6.40 -1.98
CA ARG A 44 0.11 6.85 -1.71
C ARG A 44 0.92 7.04 -2.97
N THR A 45 1.85 7.99 -2.92
CA THR A 45 2.72 8.32 -4.07
C THR A 45 3.63 7.16 -4.45
N LEU A 46 3.49 6.69 -5.69
CA LEU A 46 4.40 5.72 -6.31
C LEU A 46 5.57 6.44 -6.99
N THR A 47 5.22 7.44 -7.81
CA THR A 47 6.10 8.36 -8.55
C THR A 47 5.50 9.77 -8.54
N PRO A 48 6.20 10.84 -8.91
CA PRO A 48 5.65 12.20 -8.88
C PRO A 48 4.25 12.38 -9.52
N SER A 49 3.96 11.66 -10.60
CA SER A 49 2.71 11.78 -11.36
C SER A 49 1.72 10.65 -11.14
N PHE A 50 2.05 9.65 -10.30
CA PHE A 50 1.22 8.46 -10.13
C PHE A 50 1.19 7.99 -8.69
N ASN A 51 -0.01 7.58 -8.26
CA ASN A 51 -0.25 6.98 -6.97
C ASN A 51 -0.63 5.50 -7.13
N GLU A 52 -0.34 4.72 -6.10
CA GLU A 52 -0.96 3.42 -5.89
C GLU A 52 -2.03 3.53 -4.79
N ARG A 53 -3.16 2.87 -4.99
CA ARG A 53 -4.32 2.90 -4.09
C ARG A 53 -4.88 1.49 -3.90
N ILE A 54 -5.28 1.16 -2.68
CA ILE A 54 -6.07 -0.04 -2.37
C ILE A 54 -7.37 0.40 -1.72
N ILE A 55 -8.48 -0.12 -2.22
CA ILE A 55 -9.82 0.13 -1.70
C ILE A 55 -10.46 -1.21 -1.40
N TYR A 56 -11.10 -1.34 -0.24
CA TYR A 56 -11.98 -2.45 0.08
C TYR A 56 -13.43 -1.98 0.00
N ILE A 57 -14.27 -2.78 -0.65
CA ILE A 57 -15.72 -2.62 -0.62
C ILE A 57 -16.27 -3.88 0.03
N GLU A 58 -16.97 -3.73 1.15
CA GLU A 58 -17.67 -4.80 1.83
C GLU A 58 -19.17 -4.60 1.60
N ASP A 59 -19.79 -5.49 0.82
CA ASP A 59 -21.23 -5.49 0.56
C ASP A 59 -21.93 -6.54 1.44
N THR A 60 -23.07 -6.17 2.02
CA THR A 60 -23.80 -7.02 2.97
C THR A 60 -25.07 -7.60 2.37
N TYR A 61 -25.17 -8.93 2.34
CA TYR A 61 -26.27 -9.60 1.64
C TYR A 61 -27.17 -10.50 2.48
N GLY A 62 -26.86 -10.71 3.75
CA GLY A 62 -27.73 -11.49 4.63
C GLY A 62 -27.19 -11.64 6.04
N TYR A 63 -28.06 -12.10 6.94
CA TYR A 63 -27.72 -12.38 8.33
C TYR A 63 -27.92 -13.87 8.66
N ASP A 64 -26.87 -14.51 9.15
CA ASP A 64 -26.91 -15.85 9.72
C ASP A 64 -27.31 -15.75 11.19
N SER A 65 -28.58 -16.01 11.49
CA SER A 65 -29.09 -16.00 12.87
C SER A 65 -28.47 -17.09 13.74
N MET A 66 -28.01 -18.21 13.15
CA MET A 66 -27.40 -19.31 13.91
C MET A 66 -26.00 -18.93 14.40
N ARG A 67 -25.23 -18.21 13.58
CA ARG A 67 -23.88 -17.74 13.91
C ARG A 67 -23.85 -16.32 14.48
N SER A 68 -25.01 -15.66 14.50
CA SER A 68 -25.16 -14.25 14.88
C SER A 68 -24.25 -13.32 14.08
N SER A 69 -24.02 -13.63 12.79
CA SER A 69 -23.05 -12.98 11.92
C SER A 69 -23.66 -12.57 10.58
N TRP A 70 -23.16 -11.49 9.98
CA TRP A 70 -23.55 -11.09 8.63
C TRP A 70 -22.68 -11.78 7.58
N TYR A 71 -23.25 -12.02 6.41
CA TYR A 71 -22.49 -12.41 5.23
C TYR A 71 -22.04 -11.17 4.46
N PHE A 72 -20.77 -11.19 4.05
CA PHE A 72 -20.13 -10.11 3.32
C PHE A 72 -19.53 -10.65 2.03
N ASP A 73 -19.69 -9.89 0.95
CA ASP A 73 -18.81 -9.99 -0.21
C ASP A 73 -17.78 -8.85 -0.11
N THR A 74 -16.50 -9.21 -0.02
CA THR A 74 -15.41 -8.23 0.06
C THR A 74 -14.70 -8.13 -1.28
N TYR A 75 -14.69 -6.95 -1.88
CA TYR A 75 -13.91 -6.64 -3.07
C TYR A 75 -12.66 -5.85 -2.68
N GLN A 76 -11.49 -6.31 -3.09
CA GLN A 76 -10.26 -5.53 -3.05
C GLN A 76 -10.00 -4.95 -4.44
N ILE A 77 -9.91 -3.62 -4.52
CA ILE A 77 -9.58 -2.89 -5.74
C ILE A 77 -8.17 -2.32 -5.60
N SER A 78 -7.23 -2.85 -6.39
CA SER A 78 -5.85 -2.39 -6.46
C SER A 78 -5.65 -1.51 -7.70
N ILE A 79 -5.22 -0.26 -7.52
CA ILE A 79 -5.23 0.78 -8.57
C ILE A 79 -3.88 1.47 -8.68
N ILE A 80 -3.37 1.64 -9.91
CA ILE A 80 -2.39 2.70 -10.22
C ILE A 80 -3.15 3.79 -10.95
N GLN A 81 -3.04 5.03 -10.47
CA GLN A 81 -3.75 6.17 -11.03
C GLN A 81 -2.86 7.40 -11.14
N SER A 82 -3.17 8.24 -12.13
CA SER A 82 -2.76 9.65 -12.17
C SER A 82 -3.87 10.52 -11.59
N GLU A 83 -3.74 11.84 -11.65
CA GLU A 83 -4.80 12.76 -11.19
C GLU A 83 -6.15 12.50 -11.90
N ASP A 84 -6.14 12.27 -13.21
CA ASP A 84 -7.37 12.20 -14.02
C ASP A 84 -7.71 10.79 -14.55
N SER A 85 -6.81 9.82 -14.43
CA SER A 85 -6.95 8.56 -15.15
C SER A 85 -6.46 7.36 -14.36
N ILE A 86 -7.22 6.28 -14.47
CA ILE A 86 -6.84 4.94 -14.03
C ILE A 86 -5.85 4.36 -15.06
N VAL A 87 -4.68 3.93 -14.59
CA VAL A 87 -3.62 3.33 -15.42
C VAL A 87 -3.71 1.81 -15.39
N PHE A 88 -3.94 1.27 -14.21
CA PHE A 88 -4.08 -0.14 -13.93
C PHE A 88 -5.16 -0.29 -12.86
N ALA A 89 -6.01 -1.30 -13.01
CA ALA A 89 -6.93 -1.71 -11.96
C ALA A 89 -7.03 -3.23 -11.93
N LYS A 90 -7.08 -3.79 -10.73
CA LYS A 90 -7.40 -5.19 -10.49
C LYS A 90 -8.44 -5.25 -9.39
N VAL A 91 -9.49 -6.03 -9.62
CA VAL A 91 -10.51 -6.32 -8.62
C VAL A 91 -10.43 -7.79 -8.29
N ASP A 92 -10.22 -8.08 -7.01
CA ASP A 92 -10.26 -9.42 -6.44
C ASP A 92 -11.46 -9.51 -5.49
N THR A 93 -12.25 -10.57 -5.59
CA THR A 93 -13.18 -10.95 -4.52
C THR A 93 -12.38 -11.70 -3.47
N LEU A 94 -12.41 -11.23 -2.24
CA LEU A 94 -11.83 -11.91 -1.10
C LEU A 94 -12.88 -12.83 -0.51
N SER A 95 -12.63 -14.13 -0.56
CA SER A 95 -13.53 -15.09 0.06
C SER A 95 -13.45 -14.93 1.57
N SER A 96 -14.52 -14.40 2.17
CA SER A 96 -14.69 -14.33 3.60
C SER A 96 -16.00 -15.03 3.94
N ILE A 97 -15.90 -16.21 4.57
CA ILE A 97 -17.11 -16.88 5.07
C ILE A 97 -17.57 -16.17 6.36
N PHE A 98 -16.66 -15.50 7.08
CA PHE A 98 -16.87 -14.75 8.33
C PHE A 98 -15.83 -13.64 8.52
N GLU A 99 -16.17 -12.64 9.34
CA GLU A 99 -15.38 -11.42 9.67
C GLU A 99 -13.89 -11.65 10.01
N SER A 100 -13.46 -12.88 10.35
CA SER A 100 -12.10 -13.23 10.76
C SER A 100 -11.30 -14.13 9.82
N GLU A 101 -11.88 -14.65 8.72
CA GLU A 101 -11.17 -15.54 7.79
C GLU A 101 -11.23 -14.97 6.38
N VAL A 102 -10.13 -14.34 5.94
CA VAL A 102 -9.95 -13.95 4.54
C VAL A 102 -9.11 -15.03 3.86
N ILE A 103 -9.77 -15.81 3.00
CA ILE A 103 -9.14 -16.79 2.13
C ILE A 103 -8.88 -16.08 0.79
N GLU A 104 -7.68 -16.31 0.24
CA GLU A 104 -7.13 -15.95 -1.07
C GLU A 104 -8.07 -15.19 -2.04
N GLY A 105 -7.60 -14.06 -2.56
CA GLY A 105 -8.37 -13.26 -3.51
C GLY A 105 -8.54 -13.94 -4.87
N ILE A 106 -9.78 -14.03 -5.34
CA ILE A 106 -10.13 -14.53 -6.68
C ILE A 106 -10.28 -13.33 -7.61
N PRO A 107 -9.50 -13.23 -8.71
CA PRO A 107 -9.60 -12.11 -9.63
C PRO A 107 -10.93 -12.13 -10.38
N VAL A 108 -11.66 -11.02 -10.35
CA VAL A 108 -12.94 -10.84 -11.09
C VAL A 108 -12.84 -9.83 -12.22
N PHE A 109 -11.88 -8.90 -12.14
CA PHE A 109 -11.65 -7.92 -13.20
C PHE A 109 -10.19 -7.46 -13.22
N GLN A 110 -9.67 -7.18 -14.41
CA GLN A 110 -8.36 -6.58 -14.59
C GLN A 110 -8.33 -5.68 -15.83
N PHE A 111 -7.70 -4.52 -15.67
CA PHE A 111 -7.46 -3.53 -16.72
C PHE A 111 -6.04 -2.99 -16.64
N GLU A 112 -5.41 -2.77 -17.80
CA GLU A 112 -4.13 -2.07 -17.91
C GLU A 112 -4.07 -1.21 -19.18
N SER A 113 -3.85 0.09 -19.02
CA SER A 113 -3.55 0.99 -20.12
C SER A 113 -2.07 0.88 -20.52
N ASN A 114 -1.78 0.12 -21.57
CA ASN A 114 -0.41 -0.06 -22.09
C ASN A 114 0.36 1.27 -22.28
N ARG A 115 -0.31 2.32 -22.76
CA ARG A 115 0.32 3.64 -22.99
C ARG A 115 0.69 4.31 -21.68
N LEU A 116 -0.23 4.35 -20.71
CA LEU A 116 0.01 5.00 -19.43
C LEU A 116 0.96 4.19 -18.56
N MET A 117 0.88 2.86 -18.60
CA MET A 117 1.78 2.00 -17.84
C MET A 117 3.24 2.12 -18.33
N LYS A 118 3.48 2.37 -19.62
CA LYS A 118 4.83 2.75 -20.11
C LYS A 118 5.33 4.05 -19.48
N LYS A 119 4.45 5.02 -19.20
CA LYS A 119 4.82 6.26 -18.49
C LYS A 119 5.17 5.97 -17.03
N VAL A 120 4.36 5.19 -16.32
CA VAL A 120 4.64 4.74 -14.94
C VAL A 120 6.03 4.10 -14.86
N ASN A 121 6.30 3.11 -15.73
CA ASN A 121 7.60 2.42 -15.75
C ASN A 121 8.77 3.37 -16.02
N LYS A 122 8.61 4.30 -16.97
CA LYS A 122 9.64 5.27 -17.32
C LYS A 122 9.92 6.22 -16.15
N GLU A 123 8.88 6.75 -15.53
CA GLU A 123 9.00 7.71 -14.43
C GLU A 123 9.56 7.04 -13.17
N PHE A 124 9.13 5.81 -12.87
CA PHE A 124 9.70 5.02 -11.79
C PHE A 124 11.19 4.78 -12.01
N LYS A 125 11.59 4.37 -13.22
CA LYS A 125 13.01 4.19 -13.56
C LYS A 125 13.81 5.48 -13.47
N GLN A 126 13.24 6.61 -13.87
CA GLN A 126 13.91 7.92 -13.75
C GLN A 126 14.09 8.33 -12.28
N THR A 127 13.09 8.05 -11.44
CA THR A 127 13.10 8.43 -10.02
C THR A 127 14.05 7.53 -9.22
N TYR A 128 13.90 6.20 -9.32
CA TYR A 128 14.62 5.24 -8.48
C TYR A 128 15.81 4.57 -9.16
N GLN A 129 16.09 4.87 -10.43
CA GLN A 129 17.17 4.29 -11.22
C GLN A 129 17.11 2.76 -11.38
N VAL A 130 15.93 2.17 -11.13
CA VAL A 130 15.65 0.73 -11.28
C VAL A 130 14.29 0.51 -11.95
N ALA A 131 14.08 -0.67 -12.52
CA ALA A 131 12.77 -1.01 -13.07
C ALA A 131 11.73 -1.17 -11.95
N LEU A 132 10.47 -0.82 -12.24
CA LEU A 132 9.34 -1.07 -11.34
C LEU A 132 9.20 -2.57 -11.08
N ASN A 133 9.17 -2.98 -9.82
CA ASN A 133 8.91 -4.36 -9.44
C ASN A 133 7.40 -4.55 -9.20
N ARG A 134 6.71 -5.17 -10.17
CA ARG A 134 5.27 -5.37 -10.09
C ARG A 134 4.84 -6.27 -8.93
N ASP A 135 5.69 -7.21 -8.50
CA ASP A 135 5.39 -8.14 -7.41
C ASP A 135 5.40 -7.47 -6.03
N GLU A 136 5.96 -6.24 -5.95
CA GLU A 136 5.98 -5.43 -4.73
C GLU A 136 4.87 -4.38 -4.69
N LEU A 137 4.19 -4.13 -5.81
CA LEU A 137 3.01 -3.25 -5.84
C LEU A 137 1.92 -3.83 -4.95
N PHE A 138 1.15 -2.95 -4.31
CA PHE A 138 0.00 -3.35 -3.49
C PHE A 138 0.33 -4.29 -2.31
N ASN A 139 1.62 -4.45 -1.95
CA ASN A 139 2.01 -5.37 -0.89
C ASN A 139 1.65 -4.79 0.49
N THR A 140 0.65 -5.40 1.13
CA THR A 140 0.18 -5.04 2.48
C THR A 140 0.77 -5.94 3.58
N SER A 141 1.51 -6.98 3.20
CA SER A 141 2.09 -7.96 4.13
C SER A 141 3.31 -7.42 4.87
N ILE A 142 3.97 -6.39 4.33
CA ILE A 142 5.09 -5.71 4.99
C ILE A 142 4.55 -4.53 5.77
N GLN A 143 4.86 -4.50 7.06
CA GLN A 143 4.53 -3.39 7.96
C GLN A 143 5.84 -2.74 8.41
N PHE A 144 5.94 -1.41 8.28
CA PHE A 144 7.06 -0.68 8.84
C PHE A 144 6.98 -0.66 10.37
N GLY A 145 8.07 -0.93 11.05
CA GLY A 145 8.10 -0.91 12.52
C GLY A 145 9.42 -1.45 13.01
N LEU A 146 10.04 -0.76 13.97
CA LEU A 146 11.33 -1.22 14.52
C LEU A 146 11.13 -2.46 15.38
N LYS A 147 9.98 -2.53 16.07
CA LYS A 147 9.58 -3.67 16.90
C LYS A 147 8.07 -3.87 16.80
N CYS A 148 7.63 -5.11 16.92
CA CYS A 148 6.22 -5.52 16.88
C CYS A 148 5.98 -6.62 17.93
N GLY A 149 4.81 -6.61 18.59
CA GLY A 149 4.45 -7.56 19.65
C GLY A 149 3.68 -6.96 20.82
N ARG A 150 3.06 -7.82 21.64
CA ARG A 150 2.38 -7.44 22.89
C ARG A 150 3.35 -7.50 24.08
N TYR A 151 3.21 -6.57 25.03
CA TYR A 151 3.94 -6.56 26.33
C TYR A 151 5.47 -6.38 26.24
N SER A 152 6.19 -6.83 27.28
CA SER A 152 7.61 -6.60 27.61
C SER A 152 8.64 -7.24 26.68
N LEU A 153 8.22 -7.87 25.57
CA LEU A 153 9.13 -8.46 24.58
C LEU A 153 8.84 -7.88 23.18
N PRO A 154 9.15 -6.60 22.94
CA PRO A 154 9.03 -6.03 21.61
C PRO A 154 10.09 -6.69 20.70
N ILE A 155 9.64 -7.56 19.79
CA ILE A 155 10.52 -8.31 18.88
C ILE A 155 10.78 -7.43 17.65
N PRO A 156 12.04 -7.29 17.19
CA PRO A 156 12.32 -6.65 15.92
C PRO A 156 11.47 -7.24 14.80
N THR A 157 10.92 -6.39 13.94
CA THR A 157 10.31 -6.92 12.71
C THR A 157 11.39 -7.62 11.88
N GLY A 158 11.01 -8.65 11.12
CA GLY A 158 11.97 -9.39 10.28
C GLY A 158 12.73 -8.48 9.31
N GLU A 159 12.08 -7.41 8.84
CA GLU A 159 12.72 -6.39 8.01
C GLU A 159 13.67 -5.50 8.80
N TYR A 160 13.32 -5.05 10.02
CA TYR A 160 14.24 -4.26 10.85
C TYR A 160 15.51 -5.06 11.21
N ALA A 161 15.37 -6.35 11.55
CA ALA A 161 16.52 -7.20 11.85
C ALA A 161 17.52 -7.27 10.67
N LYS A 162 17.02 -7.33 9.42
CA LYS A 162 17.87 -7.27 8.21
C LYS A 162 18.54 -5.90 8.06
N ILE A 163 17.81 -4.81 8.30
CA ILE A 163 18.36 -3.45 8.24
C ILE A 163 19.48 -3.26 9.25
N SER A 164 19.28 -3.67 10.50
CA SER A 164 20.31 -3.59 11.54
C SER A 164 21.57 -4.35 11.15
N ASP A 165 21.43 -5.56 10.59
CA ASP A 165 22.57 -6.35 10.08
C ASP A 165 23.31 -5.61 8.94
N TYR A 166 22.58 -4.97 8.02
CA TYR A 166 23.17 -4.20 6.93
C TYR A 166 23.89 -2.93 7.41
N VAL A 167 23.37 -2.27 8.44
CA VAL A 167 24.01 -1.12 9.08
C VAL A 167 25.32 -1.55 9.75
N GLU A 168 25.26 -2.59 10.59
CA GLU A 168 26.42 -3.13 11.31
C GLU A 168 27.55 -3.56 10.35
N LYS A 169 27.18 -4.25 9.27
CA LYS A 169 28.14 -4.73 8.24
C LYS A 169 28.45 -3.70 7.16
N LYS A 170 27.98 -2.45 7.30
CA LYS A 170 28.15 -1.35 6.32
C LYS A 170 27.80 -1.76 4.87
N GLN A 171 26.74 -2.56 4.70
CA GLN A 171 26.27 -3.06 3.40
C GLN A 171 25.42 -2.02 2.67
N ILE A 172 26.02 -0.90 2.28
CA ILE A 172 25.32 0.27 1.70
C ILE A 172 24.48 -0.09 0.47
N ASN A 173 24.97 -1.00 -0.38
CA ASN A 173 24.21 -1.44 -1.56
C ASN A 173 22.90 -2.16 -1.20
N LYS A 174 22.88 -2.90 -0.08
CA LYS A 174 21.65 -3.55 0.40
C LYS A 174 20.64 -2.52 0.93
N LEU A 175 21.10 -1.52 1.66
CA LEU A 175 20.26 -0.40 2.10
C LEU A 175 19.71 0.40 0.92
N ARG A 176 20.53 0.66 -0.10
CA ARG A 176 20.06 1.32 -1.34
C ARG A 176 18.97 0.52 -2.04
N ASN A 177 19.08 -0.81 -2.09
CA ASN A 177 18.03 -1.64 -2.69
C ASN A 177 16.67 -1.47 -1.99
N TYR A 178 16.66 -1.19 -0.68
CA TYR A 178 15.43 -0.85 0.05
C TYR A 178 14.87 0.51 -0.37
N LEU A 179 15.72 1.55 -0.52
CA LEU A 179 15.29 2.87 -1.01
C LEU A 179 14.68 2.81 -2.42
N THR A 180 15.16 1.89 -3.26
CA THR A 180 14.68 1.73 -4.64
C THR A 180 13.57 0.68 -4.79
N SER A 181 13.09 0.09 -3.68
CA SER A 181 11.97 -0.86 -3.70
C SER A 181 10.69 -0.20 -4.21
N THR A 182 9.76 -0.98 -4.77
CA THR A 182 8.42 -0.46 -5.13
C THR A 182 7.51 -0.37 -3.91
N CYS A 183 7.79 -1.14 -2.85
CA CYS A 183 7.04 -1.15 -1.59
C CYS A 183 7.51 -0.01 -0.67
N LEU A 184 6.59 0.87 -0.28
CA LEU A 184 6.88 2.02 0.59
C LEU A 184 7.44 1.59 1.96
N GLU A 185 6.93 0.53 2.57
CA GLU A 185 7.40 0.08 3.89
C GLU A 185 8.86 -0.38 3.82
N LYS A 186 9.28 -1.03 2.74
CA LYS A 186 10.70 -1.32 2.47
C LYS A 186 11.50 -0.02 2.29
N GLN A 187 10.98 0.96 1.56
CA GLN A 187 11.64 2.26 1.43
C GLN A 187 11.88 2.92 2.81
N LEU A 188 10.90 2.89 3.71
CA LEU A 188 11.02 3.41 5.09
C LEU A 188 12.05 2.64 5.92
N PHE A 189 12.15 1.32 5.76
CA PHE A 189 13.23 0.52 6.34
C PHE A 189 14.60 0.91 5.81
N GLY A 190 14.72 1.18 4.51
CA GLY A 190 15.94 1.74 3.92
C GLY A 190 16.33 3.07 4.55
N ILE A 191 15.38 4.00 4.68
CA ILE A 191 15.59 5.30 5.33
C ILE A 191 16.06 5.13 6.77
N GLN A 192 15.44 4.23 7.54
CA GLN A 192 15.88 3.92 8.91
C GLN A 192 17.34 3.45 8.94
N GLY A 193 17.75 2.59 8.00
CA GLY A 193 19.15 2.15 7.93
C GLY A 193 20.14 3.27 7.63
N PHE A 194 19.80 4.18 6.70
CA PHE A 194 20.62 5.36 6.44
C PHE A 194 20.63 6.35 7.62
N TYR A 195 19.52 6.48 8.34
CA TYR A 195 19.42 7.29 9.55
C TYR A 195 20.33 6.73 10.65
N ASP A 196 20.31 5.41 10.87
CA ASP A 196 21.18 4.75 11.84
C ASP A 196 22.66 4.94 11.46
N LEU A 197 23.01 4.83 10.17
CA LEU A 197 24.37 5.12 9.68
C LEU A 197 24.79 6.58 9.81
N LYS A 198 23.86 7.54 9.71
CA LYS A 198 24.15 8.99 9.89
C LYS A 198 24.75 9.29 11.27
N THR A 199 24.51 8.42 12.26
CA THR A 199 25.08 8.55 13.60
C THR A 199 26.55 8.07 13.71
N ASP A 200 27.07 7.35 12.71
CA ASP A 200 28.49 6.99 12.64
C ASP A 200 29.28 8.18 12.05
N GLU A 201 30.21 8.74 12.83
CA GLU A 201 31.06 9.88 12.43
C GLU A 201 31.88 9.63 11.15
N ASN A 202 32.05 8.36 10.75
CA ASN A 202 32.81 7.96 9.57
C ASN A 202 31.96 7.72 8.32
N TYR A 203 30.64 7.99 8.37
CA TYR A 203 29.76 7.77 7.24
C TYR A 203 29.11 9.06 6.76
N THR A 204 29.18 9.30 5.45
CA THR A 204 28.48 10.39 4.78
C THR A 204 27.55 9.80 3.73
N ILE A 205 26.27 10.16 3.83
CA ILE A 205 25.25 9.76 2.86
C ILE A 205 25.60 10.36 1.50
N ARG A 206 25.60 9.54 0.46
CA ARG A 206 25.83 10.03 -0.90
C ARG A 206 24.68 10.93 -1.33
N GLN A 207 24.97 11.98 -2.09
CA GLN A 207 23.96 12.91 -2.58
C GLN A 207 22.82 12.22 -3.34
N THR A 208 23.11 11.16 -4.09
CA THR A 208 22.09 10.36 -4.80
C THR A 208 21.15 9.63 -3.84
N ASP A 209 21.68 9.12 -2.72
CA ASP A 209 20.87 8.42 -1.72
C ASP A 209 20.06 9.45 -0.91
N GLN A 210 20.65 10.60 -0.59
CA GLN A 210 19.94 11.70 0.07
C GLN A 210 18.76 12.19 -0.77
N ALA A 211 18.95 12.38 -2.09
CA ALA A 211 17.86 12.79 -2.98
C ALA A 211 16.71 11.77 -3.02
N LEU A 212 17.02 10.47 -2.94
CA LEU A 212 15.98 9.43 -2.83
C LEU A 212 15.27 9.50 -1.48
N ILE A 213 16.00 9.64 -0.38
CA ILE A 213 15.42 9.80 0.97
C ILE A 213 14.49 11.01 1.02
N ASP A 214 14.93 12.15 0.51
CA ASP A 214 14.15 13.39 0.48
C ASP A 214 12.87 13.21 -0.36
N PHE A 215 12.98 12.56 -1.52
CA PHE A 215 11.82 12.24 -2.34
C PHE A 215 10.84 11.32 -1.60
N ILE A 216 11.31 10.21 -1.02
CA ILE A 216 10.46 9.25 -0.30
C ILE A 216 9.77 9.93 0.89
N LEU A 217 10.47 10.78 1.65
CA LEU A 217 9.90 11.53 2.77
C LEU A 217 8.96 12.67 2.34
N SER A 218 8.99 13.07 1.06
CA SER A 218 8.07 14.06 0.48
C SER A 218 6.76 13.47 -0.05
N LYS A 219 6.69 12.13 -0.17
CA LYS A 219 5.50 11.43 -0.66
C LYS A 219 4.28 11.70 0.21
N SER A 220 3.10 11.68 -0.40
CA SER A 220 1.82 11.73 0.30
C SER A 220 1.22 10.33 0.51
N GLY A 221 0.27 10.24 1.44
CA GLY A 221 -0.42 9.01 1.79
C GLY A 221 0.05 8.40 3.11
N VAL A 222 -0.29 7.12 3.30
CA VAL A 222 -0.02 6.39 4.53
C VAL A 222 0.89 5.19 4.30
N ALA A 223 1.67 4.85 5.32
CA ALA A 223 2.35 3.58 5.45
C ALA A 223 1.63 2.68 6.46
N ILE A 224 1.72 1.38 6.25
CA ILE A 224 1.27 0.38 7.21
C ILE A 224 2.34 0.28 8.30
N TYR A 225 1.99 0.66 9.51
CA TYR A 225 2.91 0.80 10.63
C TYR A 225 2.56 -0.16 11.76
N CYS A 226 3.52 -0.94 12.26
CA CYS A 226 3.36 -1.65 13.52
C CYS A 226 3.68 -0.71 14.68
N SER A 227 2.66 -0.40 15.49
CA SER A 227 2.77 0.44 16.70
C SER A 227 3.01 -0.38 17.97
N GLY A 228 3.72 -1.51 17.85
CA GLY A 228 3.89 -2.48 18.93
C GLY A 228 2.78 -3.53 18.93
N CYS A 229 1.68 -3.30 19.66
CA CYS A 229 0.63 -4.31 19.84
C CYS A 229 -0.43 -4.37 18.73
N GLY A 230 -0.34 -3.49 17.73
CA GLY A 230 -1.30 -3.40 16.64
C GLY A 230 -0.70 -2.81 15.37
N ILE A 231 -1.44 -2.97 14.29
CA ILE A 231 -1.11 -2.39 12.98
C ILE A 231 -2.00 -1.16 12.81
N VAL A 232 -1.40 -0.03 12.47
CA VAL A 232 -2.07 1.24 12.22
C VAL A 232 -1.61 1.82 10.89
N ARG A 233 -2.41 2.72 10.33
CA ARG A 233 -2.02 3.52 9.17
C ARG A 233 -1.40 4.82 9.67
N MET A 234 -0.18 5.11 9.23
CA MET A 234 0.55 6.31 9.64
C MET A 234 0.82 7.20 8.44
N GLU A 235 0.38 8.45 8.51
CA GLU A 235 0.65 9.49 7.52
C GLU A 235 2.14 9.67 7.29
N LEU A 236 2.55 9.78 6.02
CA LEU A 236 3.94 9.88 5.63
C LEU A 236 4.66 11.11 6.19
N VAL A 237 3.93 12.21 6.39
CA VAL A 237 4.46 13.45 7.01
C VAL A 237 5.08 13.20 8.39
N LYS A 238 4.55 12.24 9.16
CA LYS A 238 5.06 11.90 10.50
C LYS A 238 6.44 11.24 10.45
N PHE A 239 6.76 10.52 9.37
CA PHE A 239 8.09 9.94 9.19
C PHE A 239 9.12 11.01 8.85
N LYS A 240 8.75 12.04 8.07
CA LYS A 240 9.62 13.18 7.78
C LYS A 240 10.04 13.89 9.06
N GLU A 241 9.08 14.14 9.96
CA GLU A 241 9.35 14.70 11.29
C GLU A 241 10.27 13.80 12.13
N LYS A 242 10.04 12.48 12.08
CA LYS A 242 10.84 11.50 12.82
C LYS A 242 12.31 11.44 12.36
N PHE A 243 12.56 11.52 11.06
CA PHE A 243 13.87 11.17 10.49
C PHE A 243 14.88 12.31 10.42
N GLY A 244 14.52 13.56 10.74
CA GLY A 244 15.48 14.66 11.00
C GLY A 244 16.68 14.74 10.02
N PHE A 245 16.46 14.46 8.73
CA PHE A 245 17.53 14.49 7.75
C PHE A 245 18.02 15.91 7.49
#